data_AF-A0A2B4RRL9-F1
#
_entry.id   AF-A0A2B4RRL9-F1
#
_cell.length_a   1.000
_cell.length_b   1.000
_cell.length_c   1.000
_cell.angle_alpha   90.00
_cell.angle_beta   90.00
_cell.angle_gamma   90.00
#
_symmetry.space_group_name_H-M   'P 1'
#
loop_
_entity.id
_entity.type
_entity.pdbx_description
1 polymer ?
#
loop_
_entity_poly.entity_id
_entity_poly.type
_entity_poly.pdbx_seq_one_letter_code
_entity_poly.pdbx_strand_id
1 'polypeptide(L)'
;MSKEVNAAEAKDWVNLFCYLGNKRTGYGKKNVTCYMHSMVFHVPEAMKTHRNVKKFTGQGVEKNNDDARRVLRRKSNNWDSPADIIRTEGRQWALRKRERLPRAYNKKKIKKDFEVEVEELENEFQVSKEENKKREEQITKLTLSYDKVSKKIERMTKDREESKVENKTLKREISDLRDENSSLKKKVDDLQENIQRLEYSGRIGRLPLTMGSPTQVEKAAIILGEMCTRVLAMMYQKVHPDEYEEDCSYTLKNIEEDIEEIEHKGARQEAKYKWEELKKKLNWNKSLHPRILKAIRKERNIVAHPSSLTKGLLLRSVEDMKEAGKLGGWKSFSRVNEIINIWDLLGQME
;
A
#
# COMPACT_ATOMS: atom_id res chain seq x y z
N MET A 1 -66.76 59.24 5.13
CA MET A 1 -68.18 58.90 5.38
C MET A 1 -68.30 58.14 6.69
N SER A 2 -68.67 58.84 7.76
CA SER A 2 -69.09 58.23 9.02
C SER A 2 -70.55 57.83 8.86
N LYS A 3 -70.82 56.59 8.45
CA LYS A 3 -72.18 56.04 8.60
C LYS A 3 -72.29 55.61 10.06
N GLU A 4 -72.91 56.45 10.88
CA GLU A 4 -73.39 56.00 12.18
C GLU A 4 -74.28 54.78 11.91
N VAL A 5 -73.97 53.65 12.52
CA VAL A 5 -74.86 52.50 12.50
C VAL A 5 -76.08 52.92 13.30
N ASN A 6 -77.18 53.23 12.63
CA ASN A 6 -78.43 53.57 13.29
C ASN A 6 -78.91 52.34 14.07
N ALA A 7 -78.75 52.36 15.39
CA ALA A 7 -79.16 51.27 16.27
C ALA A 7 -80.65 50.93 16.11
N ALA A 8 -81.47 51.93 15.74
CA ALA A 8 -82.87 51.76 15.39
C ALA A 8 -83.06 50.86 14.16
N GLU A 9 -82.33 51.13 13.07
CA GLU A 9 -82.40 50.34 11.84
C GLU A 9 -81.94 48.89 12.06
N ALA A 10 -80.89 48.68 12.88
CA ALA A 10 -80.43 47.34 13.23
C ALA A 10 -81.47 46.54 14.02
N LYS A 11 -82.16 47.20 14.96
CA LYS A 11 -83.24 46.59 15.75
C LYS A 11 -84.45 46.25 14.87
N ASP A 12 -84.84 47.15 13.98
CA ASP A 12 -85.95 46.95 13.04
C ASP A 12 -85.66 45.81 12.07
N TRP A 13 -84.42 45.69 11.61
CA TRP A 13 -83.99 44.56 10.78
C TRP A 13 -84.07 43.22 11.52
N VAL A 14 -83.63 43.15 12.79
CA VAL A 14 -83.77 41.91 13.60
C VAL A 14 -85.23 41.58 13.88
N ASN A 15 -86.07 42.59 14.11
CA ASN A 15 -87.51 42.40 14.29
C ASN A 15 -88.18 41.86 13.03
N LEU A 16 -87.84 42.40 11.86
CA LEU A 16 -88.30 41.90 10.57
C LEU A 16 -87.82 40.45 10.35
N PHE A 17 -86.55 40.15 10.64
CA PHE A 17 -86.01 38.79 10.58
C PHE A 17 -86.81 37.82 11.45
N CYS A 18 -87.20 38.23 12.66
CA CYS A 18 -88.03 37.40 13.54
C CYS A 18 -89.44 37.22 13.01
N TYR A 19 -90.05 38.29 12.47
CA TYR A 19 -91.40 38.26 11.88
C TYR A 19 -91.49 37.32 10.67
N LEU A 20 -90.44 37.27 9.84
CA LEU A 20 -90.37 36.37 8.70
C LEU A 20 -90.31 34.88 9.07
N GLY A 21 -90.06 34.54 10.34
CA GLY A 21 -90.06 33.15 10.82
C GLY A 21 -91.39 32.42 10.62
N ASN A 22 -92.50 33.16 10.57
CA ASN A 22 -93.82 32.59 10.28
C ASN A 22 -94.10 32.43 8.78
N LYS A 23 -93.23 32.97 7.90
CA LYS A 23 -93.42 33.02 6.45
C LYS A 23 -92.36 32.23 5.67
N ARG A 24 -91.18 32.02 6.24
CA ARG A 24 -90.03 31.38 5.56
C ARG A 24 -89.21 30.54 6.52
N THR A 25 -88.79 29.36 6.05
CA THR A 25 -87.87 28.47 6.78
C THR A 25 -86.50 29.15 6.96
N GLY A 26 -85.90 29.00 8.14
CA GLY A 26 -84.61 29.62 8.46
C GLY A 26 -84.70 30.98 9.17
N TYR A 27 -85.88 31.57 9.26
CA TYR A 27 -86.13 32.82 9.99
C TYR A 27 -86.79 32.56 11.36
N GLY A 28 -86.70 33.52 12.28
CA GLY A 28 -87.34 33.44 13.60
C GLY A 28 -86.36 33.53 14.77
N LYS A 29 -86.91 33.73 15.98
CA LYS A 29 -86.14 34.01 17.21
C LYS A 29 -85.06 32.97 17.51
N LYS A 30 -85.36 31.69 17.26
CA LYS A 30 -84.42 30.57 17.48
C LYS A 30 -83.14 30.64 16.63
N ASN A 31 -83.17 31.39 15.52
CA ASN A 31 -82.06 31.55 14.58
C ASN A 31 -81.36 32.91 14.70
N VAL A 32 -81.70 33.70 15.72
CA VAL A 32 -80.96 34.94 16.02
C VAL A 32 -79.58 34.56 16.54
N THR A 33 -78.54 34.94 15.80
CA THR A 33 -77.16 34.62 16.16
C THR A 33 -76.58 35.60 17.18
N CYS A 34 -75.49 35.22 17.83
CA CYS A 34 -74.73 36.10 18.72
C CYS A 34 -74.25 37.39 18.03
N TYR A 35 -73.98 37.35 16.71
CA TYR A 35 -73.61 38.54 15.93
C TYR A 35 -74.79 39.50 15.75
N MET A 36 -75.99 38.98 15.52
CA MET A 36 -77.20 39.81 15.43
C MET A 36 -77.52 40.47 16.77
N HIS A 37 -77.40 39.71 17.87
CA HIS A 37 -77.52 40.26 19.23
C HIS A 37 -76.49 41.36 19.49
N SER A 38 -75.20 41.08 19.19
CA SER A 38 -74.12 42.03 19.38
C SER A 38 -74.30 43.29 18.55
N MET A 39 -74.80 43.17 17.32
CA MET A 39 -75.06 44.32 16.44
C MET A 39 -76.12 45.28 17.01
N VAL A 40 -77.14 44.76 17.70
CA VAL A 40 -78.23 45.58 18.24
C VAL A 40 -77.87 46.16 19.62
N PHE A 41 -77.22 45.38 20.48
CA PHE A 41 -77.02 45.77 21.88
C PHE A 41 -75.60 46.22 22.21
N HIS A 42 -74.56 45.62 21.60
CA HIS A 42 -73.17 45.86 21.98
C HIS A 42 -72.44 46.83 21.04
N VAL A 43 -72.69 46.74 19.73
CA VAL A 43 -72.07 47.62 18.73
C VAL A 43 -72.43 49.09 18.96
N PRO A 44 -73.69 49.48 19.25
CA PRO A 44 -74.02 50.87 19.53
C PRO A 44 -73.31 51.39 20.78
N GLU A 45 -73.21 50.57 21.83
CA GLU A 45 -72.51 50.94 23.05
C GLU A 45 -71.01 51.11 22.80
N ALA A 46 -70.39 50.17 22.09
CA ALA A 46 -68.99 50.28 21.68
C ALA A 46 -68.75 51.51 20.78
N MET A 47 -69.68 51.85 19.89
CA MET A 47 -69.60 53.06 19.06
C MET A 47 -69.64 54.35 19.90
N LYS A 48 -70.48 54.40 20.95
CA LYS A 48 -70.52 55.54 21.90
C LYS A 48 -69.21 55.67 22.67
N THR A 49 -68.71 54.58 23.25
CA THR A 49 -67.50 54.61 24.09
C THR A 49 -66.23 54.88 23.28
N HIS A 50 -66.15 54.36 22.05
CA HIS A 50 -64.89 54.30 21.31
C HIS A 50 -64.86 55.07 19.99
N ARG A 51 -65.95 55.77 19.65
CA ARG A 51 -66.21 56.53 18.41
C ARG A 51 -66.28 55.68 17.13
N ASN A 52 -65.62 54.52 17.11
CA ASN A 52 -65.71 53.54 16.04
C ASN A 52 -65.38 52.12 16.54
N VAL A 53 -65.89 51.12 15.84
CA VAL A 53 -65.55 49.69 16.05
C VAL A 53 -64.41 49.23 15.11
N LYS A 54 -64.09 50.00 14.07
CA LYS A 54 -63.09 49.65 13.05
C LYS A 54 -61.69 49.39 13.64
N LYS A 55 -61.31 50.09 14.71
CA LYS A 55 -60.01 49.90 15.37
C LYS A 55 -59.88 48.55 16.09
N PHE A 56 -60.99 47.84 16.32
CA PHE A 56 -61.02 46.54 16.99
C PHE A 56 -61.17 45.37 16.01
N THR A 57 -61.04 45.59 14.70
CA THR A 57 -61.17 44.51 13.72
C THR A 57 -59.91 43.62 13.73
N GLY A 58 -60.11 42.30 13.65
CA GLY A 58 -59.03 41.32 13.55
C GLY A 58 -58.38 41.22 12.16
N GLN A 59 -58.91 41.93 11.16
CA GLN A 59 -58.49 41.80 9.76
C GLN A 59 -56.99 42.10 9.55
N GLY A 60 -56.43 43.04 10.31
CA GLY A 60 -55.00 43.32 10.26
C GLY A 60 -54.15 42.14 10.74
N VAL A 61 -54.60 41.45 11.79
CA VAL A 61 -53.93 40.28 12.36
C VAL A 61 -53.96 39.11 11.38
N GLU A 62 -55.11 38.87 10.74
CA GLU A 62 -55.25 37.83 9.72
C GLU A 62 -54.29 38.05 8.54
N LYS A 63 -54.19 39.30 8.07
CA LYS A 63 -53.25 39.67 7.02
C LYS A 63 -51.79 39.46 7.43
N ASN A 64 -51.43 39.86 8.65
CA ASN A 64 -50.09 39.64 9.18
C ASN A 64 -49.76 38.14 9.25
N ASN A 65 -50.72 37.29 9.63
CA ASN A 65 -50.54 35.84 9.64
C ASN A 65 -50.33 35.28 8.23
N ASP A 66 -51.06 35.77 7.23
CA ASP A 66 -50.86 35.34 5.84
C ASP A 66 -49.50 35.76 5.28
N ASP A 67 -49.04 36.96 5.60
CA ASP A 67 -47.72 37.43 5.21
C ASP A 67 -46.60 36.67 5.94
N ALA A 68 -46.77 36.34 7.22
CA ALA A 68 -45.86 35.47 7.97
C ALA A 68 -45.75 34.07 7.32
N ARG A 69 -46.89 33.45 6.98
CA ARG A 69 -46.91 32.16 6.26
C ARG A 69 -46.20 32.24 4.91
N ARG A 70 -46.37 33.35 4.18
CA ARG A 70 -45.70 33.57 2.90
C ARG A 70 -44.19 33.64 3.06
N VAL A 71 -43.70 34.33 4.09
CA VAL A 71 -42.27 34.42 4.40
C VAL A 71 -41.73 33.04 4.76
N LEU A 72 -42.40 32.33 5.67
CA LEU A 72 -42.01 30.99 6.10
C LEU A 72 -41.86 30.03 4.91
N ARG A 73 -42.86 29.97 4.02
CA ARG A 73 -42.88 28.99 2.92
C ARG A 73 -41.96 29.31 1.75
N ARG A 74 -41.65 30.59 1.51
CA ARG A 74 -40.98 31.02 0.26
C ARG A 74 -39.64 31.71 0.47
N LYS A 75 -39.33 32.16 1.68
CA LYS A 75 -38.19 33.06 1.94
C LYS A 75 -37.33 32.66 3.13
N SER A 76 -37.88 31.94 4.11
CA SER A 76 -37.11 31.42 5.24
C SER A 76 -36.43 30.11 4.87
N ASN A 77 -35.25 29.86 5.45
CA ASN A 77 -34.57 28.57 5.42
C ASN A 77 -34.95 27.68 6.62
N ASN A 78 -35.91 28.12 7.45
CA ASN A 78 -36.43 27.45 8.64
C ASN A 78 -35.41 27.23 9.79
N TRP A 79 -34.30 27.96 9.80
CA TRP A 79 -33.35 27.94 10.93
C TRP A 79 -33.82 28.81 12.10
N ASP A 80 -34.35 30.00 11.81
CA ASP A 80 -34.89 30.93 12.79
C ASP A 80 -36.08 31.69 12.17
N SER A 81 -37.16 30.94 11.97
CA SER A 81 -38.36 31.45 11.31
C SER A 81 -38.99 32.68 11.98
N PRO A 82 -39.08 32.77 13.32
CA PRO A 82 -39.56 33.98 13.98
C PRO A 82 -38.72 35.22 13.63
N ALA A 83 -37.39 35.11 13.68
CA ALA A 83 -36.53 36.23 13.33
C ALA A 83 -36.62 36.60 11.84
N ASP A 84 -36.75 35.63 10.94
CA ASP A 84 -36.92 35.88 9.52
C ASP A 84 -38.22 36.63 9.19
N ILE A 85 -39.32 36.30 9.87
CA ILE A 85 -40.60 37.00 9.75
C ILE A 85 -40.43 38.46 10.21
N ILE A 86 -39.88 38.67 11.41
CA ILE A 86 -39.68 40.00 12.00
C ILE A 86 -38.75 40.86 11.11
N ARG A 87 -37.62 40.31 10.66
CA ARG A 87 -36.68 41.03 9.78
C ARG A 87 -37.33 41.39 8.45
N THR A 88 -38.13 40.49 7.88
CA THR A 88 -38.80 40.74 6.59
C THR A 88 -39.88 41.81 6.73
N GLU A 89 -40.65 41.78 7.81
CA GLU A 89 -41.64 42.81 8.13
C GLU A 89 -40.96 44.17 8.34
N GLY A 90 -39.88 44.22 9.13
CA GLY A 90 -39.10 45.44 9.34
C GLY A 90 -38.58 46.05 8.04
N ARG A 91 -38.08 45.21 7.11
CA ARG A 91 -37.67 45.67 5.77
C ARG A 91 -38.84 46.23 4.96
N GLN A 92 -40.00 45.57 4.97
CA GLN A 92 -41.18 46.06 4.26
C GLN A 92 -41.67 47.39 4.83
N TRP A 93 -41.66 47.53 6.16
CA TRP A 93 -42.04 48.76 6.83
C TRP A 93 -41.12 49.93 6.46
N ALA A 94 -39.80 49.72 6.47
CA ALA A 94 -38.82 50.71 6.04
C ALA A 94 -38.99 51.13 4.57
N LEU A 95 -39.46 50.21 3.71
CA LEU A 95 -39.69 50.45 2.28
C LEU A 95 -41.08 51.00 1.96
N ARG A 96 -42.00 51.09 2.93
CA ARG A 96 -43.41 51.46 2.70
C ARG A 96 -43.61 52.86 2.11
N LYS A 97 -42.66 53.77 2.33
CA LYS A 97 -42.69 55.15 1.80
C LYS A 97 -42.10 55.28 0.39
N ARG A 98 -41.53 54.21 -0.16
CA ARG A 98 -40.90 54.21 -1.48
C ARG A 98 -41.78 53.45 -2.45
N GLU A 99 -42.10 54.07 -3.58
CA GLU A 99 -42.77 53.36 -4.66
C GLU A 99 -41.77 52.40 -5.32
N ARG A 100 -42.18 51.14 -5.48
CA ARG A 100 -41.32 50.13 -6.09
C ARG A 100 -41.30 50.38 -7.60
N LEU A 101 -40.23 50.98 -8.10
CA LEU A 101 -40.00 51.05 -9.54
C LEU A 101 -39.88 49.62 -10.10
N PRO A 102 -40.50 49.32 -11.26
CA PRO A 102 -40.24 48.09 -11.99
C PRO A 102 -38.75 47.97 -12.22
N ARG A 103 -38.17 46.81 -11.90
CA ARG A 103 -36.76 46.57 -12.20
C ARG A 103 -36.61 46.63 -13.72
N ALA A 104 -35.78 47.53 -14.24
CA ALA A 104 -35.45 47.54 -15.66
C ALA A 104 -34.84 46.18 -16.03
N TYR A 105 -35.61 45.36 -16.74
CA TYR A 105 -35.17 44.04 -17.17
C TYR A 105 -34.33 44.21 -18.42
N ASN A 106 -33.02 44.40 -18.23
CA ASN A 106 -32.06 44.22 -19.30
C ASN A 106 -31.84 42.71 -19.44
N LYS A 107 -32.50 42.09 -20.43
CA LYS A 107 -32.22 40.71 -20.83
C LYS A 107 -30.77 40.64 -21.31
N LYS A 108 -29.83 40.34 -20.40
CA LYS A 108 -28.47 39.97 -20.80
C LYS A 108 -28.60 38.81 -21.79
N LYS A 109 -27.77 38.79 -22.85
CA LYS A 109 -27.69 37.73 -23.87
C LYS A 109 -27.19 36.39 -23.31
N ILE A 110 -27.60 36.03 -22.10
CA ILE A 110 -27.31 34.80 -21.37
C ILE A 110 -27.61 33.55 -22.22
N LYS A 111 -28.60 33.63 -23.12
CA LYS A 111 -28.94 32.51 -24.00
C LYS A 111 -27.79 32.11 -24.93
N LYS A 112 -27.04 33.09 -25.46
CA LYS A 112 -25.95 32.81 -26.40
C LYS A 112 -24.75 32.20 -25.69
N ASP A 113 -24.43 32.70 -24.50
CA ASP A 113 -23.29 32.21 -23.72
C ASP A 113 -23.53 30.77 -23.23
N PHE A 114 -24.76 30.45 -22.81
CA PHE A 114 -25.13 29.06 -22.46
C PHE A 114 -25.19 28.12 -23.67
N GLU A 115 -25.66 28.60 -24.82
CA GLU A 115 -25.68 27.77 -26.04
C GLU A 115 -24.25 27.39 -26.47
N VAL A 116 -23.29 28.32 -26.35
CA VAL A 116 -21.87 28.05 -26.63
C VAL A 116 -21.28 27.09 -25.59
N GLU A 117 -21.53 27.30 -24.30
CA GLU A 117 -21.01 26.41 -23.24
C GLU A 117 -21.55 24.98 -23.37
N VAL A 118 -22.83 24.82 -23.76
CA VAL A 118 -23.41 23.50 -24.02
C VAL A 118 -22.78 22.83 -25.24
N GLU A 119 -22.57 23.57 -26.33
CA GLU A 119 -21.91 23.06 -27.55
C GLU A 119 -20.45 22.63 -27.28
N GLU A 120 -19.71 23.41 -26.48
CA GLU A 120 -18.36 23.06 -26.04
C GLU A 120 -18.36 21.78 -25.21
N LEU A 121 -19.26 21.66 -24.23
CA LEU A 121 -19.39 20.45 -23.40
C LEU A 121 -19.81 19.23 -24.20
N GLU A 122 -20.70 19.37 -25.19
CA GLU A 122 -21.09 18.29 -26.09
C GLU A 122 -19.92 17.79 -26.94
N ASN A 123 -19.10 18.71 -27.44
CA ASN A 123 -17.88 18.38 -28.19
C ASN A 123 -16.85 17.66 -27.31
N GLU A 124 -16.59 18.17 -26.09
CA GLU A 124 -15.69 17.51 -25.14
C GLU A 124 -16.17 16.11 -24.76
N PHE A 125 -17.48 15.96 -24.52
CA PHE A 125 -18.09 14.66 -24.23
C PHE A 125 -17.89 13.68 -25.38
N GLN A 126 -18.07 14.14 -26.62
CA GLN A 126 -17.93 13.30 -27.80
C GLN A 126 -16.47 12.86 -28.04
N VAL A 127 -15.50 13.77 -27.83
CA VAL A 127 -14.07 13.43 -27.87
C VAL A 127 -13.74 12.39 -26.80
N SER A 128 -14.17 12.62 -25.56
CA SER A 128 -13.93 11.70 -24.44
C SER A 128 -14.54 10.31 -24.68
N LYS A 129 -15.73 10.26 -25.29
CA LYS A 129 -16.40 9.02 -25.66
C LYS A 129 -15.59 8.21 -26.67
N GLU A 130 -15.04 8.86 -27.69
CA GLU A 130 -14.23 8.18 -28.70
C GLU A 130 -12.87 7.71 -28.13
N GLU A 131 -12.27 8.48 -27.22
CA GLU A 131 -11.09 8.06 -26.48
C GLU A 131 -11.35 6.83 -25.60
N ASN A 132 -12.48 6.80 -24.88
CA ASN A 132 -12.85 5.65 -24.06
C ASN A 132 -13.05 4.39 -24.90
N LYS A 133 -13.70 4.51 -26.06
CA LYS A 133 -13.84 3.40 -27.01
C LYS A 133 -12.48 2.85 -27.45
N LYS A 134 -11.52 3.72 -27.78
CA LYS A 134 -10.14 3.31 -28.11
C LYS A 134 -9.44 2.61 -26.94
N ARG A 135 -9.65 3.10 -25.71
CA ARG A 135 -9.10 2.46 -24.49
C ARG A 135 -9.69 1.07 -24.26
N GLU A 136 -11.00 0.90 -24.44
CA GLU A 136 -11.66 -0.41 -24.34
C GLU A 136 -11.13 -1.41 -25.39
N GLU A 137 -10.91 -0.97 -26.62
CA GLU A 137 -10.28 -1.79 -27.67
C GLU A 137 -8.83 -2.17 -27.32
N GLN A 138 -8.09 -1.31 -26.63
CA GLN A 138 -6.74 -1.64 -26.15
C GLN A 138 -6.77 -2.62 -25.00
N ILE A 139 -7.68 -2.44 -24.04
CA ILE A 139 -7.87 -3.34 -22.90
C ILE A 139 -8.19 -4.75 -23.40
N THR A 140 -9.15 -4.90 -24.32
CA THR A 140 -9.52 -6.20 -24.89
C THR A 140 -8.35 -6.89 -25.60
N LYS A 141 -7.53 -6.15 -26.36
CA LYS A 141 -6.29 -6.67 -26.98
C LYS A 141 -5.28 -7.13 -25.93
N LEU A 142 -5.09 -6.35 -24.87
CA LEU A 142 -4.17 -6.70 -23.78
C LEU A 142 -4.65 -7.94 -23.02
N THR A 143 -5.95 -8.07 -22.74
CA THR A 143 -6.54 -9.25 -22.11
C THR A 143 -6.28 -10.51 -22.92
N LEU A 144 -6.51 -10.48 -24.24
CA LEU A 144 -6.22 -11.62 -25.12
C LEU A 144 -4.73 -11.99 -25.16
N SER A 145 -3.84 -11.00 -25.08
CA SER A 145 -2.39 -11.23 -25.01
C SER A 145 -1.99 -11.86 -23.67
N TYR A 146 -2.53 -11.33 -22.57
CA TYR A 146 -2.32 -11.85 -21.21
C TYR A 146 -2.72 -13.31 -21.11
N ASP A 147 -3.90 -13.68 -21.62
CA ASP A 147 -4.37 -15.07 -21.61
C ASP A 147 -3.44 -16.03 -22.37
N LYS A 148 -2.88 -15.58 -23.49
CA LYS A 148 -1.90 -16.37 -24.26
C LYS A 148 -0.61 -16.58 -23.47
N VAL A 149 -0.10 -15.53 -22.83
CA VAL A 149 1.11 -15.61 -22.00
C VAL A 149 0.85 -16.49 -20.78
N SER A 150 -0.29 -16.33 -20.12
CA SER A 150 -0.70 -17.14 -18.97
C SER A 150 -0.72 -18.64 -19.30
N LYS A 151 -1.39 -19.03 -20.40
CA LYS A 151 -1.38 -20.42 -20.91
C LYS A 151 0.02 -20.93 -21.28
N LYS A 152 0.94 -20.04 -21.70
CA LYS A 152 2.33 -20.42 -21.97
C LYS A 152 3.10 -20.66 -20.68
N ILE A 153 2.89 -19.82 -19.66
CA ILE A 153 3.48 -19.98 -18.33
C ILE A 153 3.02 -21.30 -17.70
N GLU A 154 1.74 -21.62 -17.75
CA GLU A 154 1.20 -22.89 -17.23
C GLU A 154 1.83 -24.13 -17.88
N ARG A 155 2.07 -24.08 -19.19
CA ARG A 155 2.77 -25.17 -19.89
C ARG A 155 4.22 -25.28 -19.43
N MET A 156 4.94 -24.15 -19.40
CA MET A 156 6.33 -24.14 -18.94
C MET A 156 6.48 -24.58 -17.48
N THR A 157 5.53 -24.27 -16.60
CA THR A 157 5.57 -24.72 -15.20
C THR A 157 5.33 -26.23 -15.11
N LYS A 158 4.44 -26.79 -15.93
CA LYS A 158 4.24 -28.24 -16.03
C LYS A 158 5.50 -28.95 -16.53
N ASP A 159 6.07 -28.51 -17.66
CA ASP A 159 7.30 -29.10 -18.24
C ASP A 159 8.47 -29.02 -17.25
N ARG A 160 8.58 -27.93 -16.50
CA ARG A 160 9.60 -27.75 -15.47
C ARG A 160 9.43 -28.74 -14.32
N GLU A 161 8.21 -29.03 -13.91
CA GLU A 161 7.96 -29.99 -12.82
C GLU A 161 8.22 -31.43 -13.27
N GLU A 162 7.83 -31.78 -14.50
CA GLU A 162 8.18 -33.05 -15.13
C GLU A 162 9.71 -33.23 -15.20
N SER A 163 10.43 -32.20 -15.68
CA SER A 163 11.90 -32.20 -15.74
C SER A 163 12.56 -32.30 -14.36
N LYS A 164 11.94 -31.76 -13.30
CA LYS A 164 12.45 -31.92 -11.93
C LYS A 164 12.29 -33.35 -11.44
N VAL A 165 11.18 -34.00 -11.74
CA VAL A 165 10.94 -35.40 -11.38
C VAL A 165 11.96 -36.29 -12.09
N GLU A 166 12.15 -36.09 -13.40
CA GLU A 166 13.15 -36.84 -14.17
C GLU A 166 14.57 -36.62 -13.63
N ASN A 167 14.95 -35.38 -13.32
CA ASN A 167 16.25 -35.09 -12.67
C ASN A 167 16.42 -35.76 -11.30
N LYS A 168 15.34 -35.91 -10.51
CA LYS A 168 15.42 -36.65 -9.25
C LYS A 168 15.66 -38.14 -9.51
N THR A 169 15.03 -38.72 -10.53
CA THR A 169 15.23 -40.13 -10.92
C THR A 169 16.65 -40.37 -11.42
N LEU A 170 17.13 -39.54 -12.36
CA LEU A 170 18.50 -39.64 -12.88
C LEU A 170 19.56 -39.47 -11.78
N LYS A 171 19.31 -38.61 -10.79
CA LYS A 171 20.21 -38.48 -9.62
C LYS A 171 20.29 -39.74 -8.78
N ARG A 172 19.19 -40.50 -8.64
CA ARG A 172 19.19 -41.79 -7.93
C ARG A 172 19.98 -42.82 -8.72
N GLU A 173 19.69 -42.94 -10.01
CA GLU A 173 20.38 -43.88 -10.90
C GLU A 173 21.90 -43.62 -10.97
N ILE A 174 22.32 -42.35 -11.00
CA ILE A 174 23.75 -41.98 -10.90
C ILE A 174 24.35 -42.37 -9.54
N SER A 175 23.58 -42.31 -8.46
CA SER A 175 24.03 -42.77 -7.14
C SER A 175 24.24 -44.29 -7.14
N ASP A 176 23.25 -45.04 -7.62
CA ASP A 176 23.29 -46.50 -7.68
C ASP A 176 24.48 -46.98 -8.54
N LEU A 177 24.68 -46.37 -9.72
CA LEU A 177 25.82 -46.67 -10.61
C LEU A 177 27.17 -46.27 -10.00
N ARG A 178 27.23 -45.25 -9.13
CA ARG A 178 28.45 -44.89 -8.40
C ARG A 178 28.77 -45.92 -7.33
N ASP A 179 27.76 -46.42 -6.64
CA ASP A 179 27.92 -47.44 -5.61
C ASP A 179 28.36 -48.77 -6.24
N GLU A 180 27.76 -49.15 -7.37
CA GLU A 180 28.21 -50.31 -8.17
C GLU A 180 29.64 -50.15 -8.67
N ASN A 181 29.99 -49.00 -9.26
CA ASN A 181 31.37 -48.73 -9.67
C ASN A 181 32.34 -48.76 -8.50
N SER A 182 31.94 -48.30 -7.30
CA SER A 182 32.77 -48.40 -6.11
C SER A 182 33.00 -49.85 -5.70
N SER A 183 31.97 -50.69 -5.77
CA SER A 183 32.09 -52.13 -5.50
C SER A 183 32.95 -52.85 -6.52
N LEU A 184 32.75 -52.57 -7.82
CA LEU A 184 33.57 -53.11 -8.89
C LEU A 184 35.02 -52.65 -8.76
N LYS A 185 35.26 -51.39 -8.41
CA LYS A 185 36.59 -50.87 -8.17
C LYS A 185 37.29 -51.60 -7.02
N LYS A 186 36.61 -51.86 -5.89
CA LYS A 186 37.15 -52.72 -4.83
C LYS A 186 37.52 -54.11 -5.34
N LYS A 187 36.66 -54.76 -6.13
CA LYS A 187 36.96 -56.08 -6.71
C LYS A 187 38.16 -56.04 -7.66
N VAL A 188 38.30 -54.97 -8.45
CA VAL A 188 39.45 -54.76 -9.31
C VAL A 188 40.72 -54.53 -8.48
N ASP A 189 40.64 -53.74 -7.42
CA ASP A 189 41.76 -53.51 -6.49
C ASP A 189 42.16 -54.83 -5.79
N ASP A 190 41.21 -55.63 -5.33
CA ASP A 190 41.45 -56.96 -4.72
C ASP A 190 42.08 -57.94 -5.72
N LEU A 191 41.60 -57.94 -6.98
CA LEU A 191 42.16 -58.76 -8.05
C LEU A 191 43.55 -58.28 -8.46
N GLN A 192 43.77 -56.96 -8.53
CA GLN A 192 45.09 -56.38 -8.74
C GLN A 192 46.02 -56.74 -7.59
N GLU A 193 45.58 -56.70 -6.33
CA GLU A 193 46.37 -57.13 -5.18
C GLU A 193 46.69 -58.64 -5.27
N ASN A 194 45.74 -59.46 -5.72
CA ASN A 194 45.98 -60.90 -5.91
C ASN A 194 46.93 -61.20 -7.09
N ILE A 195 46.79 -60.49 -8.22
CA ILE A 195 47.74 -60.55 -9.35
C ILE A 195 49.10 -60.06 -8.89
N GLN A 196 49.16 -58.98 -8.13
CA GLN A 196 50.39 -58.44 -7.57
C GLN A 196 50.99 -59.43 -6.56
N ARG A 197 50.22 -60.11 -5.71
CA ARG A 197 50.72 -61.21 -4.84
C ARG A 197 51.25 -62.39 -5.64
N LEU A 198 50.65 -62.72 -6.78
CA LEU A 198 51.12 -63.78 -7.68
C LEU A 198 52.40 -63.35 -8.44
N GLU A 199 52.48 -62.09 -8.89
CA GLU A 199 53.67 -61.48 -9.51
C GLU A 199 54.81 -61.26 -8.49
N TYR A 200 54.49 -61.07 -7.21
CA TYR A 200 55.44 -60.90 -6.10
C TYR A 200 56.01 -62.21 -5.54
N SER A 201 55.62 -63.38 -6.06
CA SER A 201 56.45 -64.59 -5.95
C SER A 201 57.70 -64.55 -6.84
N GLY A 202 57.90 -63.45 -7.58
CA GLY A 202 59.07 -63.27 -8.44
C GLY A 202 59.44 -61.81 -8.70
N ARG A 203 59.60 -60.96 -7.66
CA ARG A 203 60.64 -59.90 -7.54
C ARG A 203 60.27 -58.83 -6.51
N ILE A 204 61.31 -58.43 -5.78
CA ILE A 204 61.41 -57.40 -4.75
C ILE A 204 61.13 -55.99 -5.32
N GLY A 205 60.40 -55.13 -4.58
CA GLY A 205 60.35 -53.70 -4.92
C GLY A 205 59.37 -52.80 -4.15
N ARG A 206 59.65 -52.52 -2.86
CA ARG A 206 59.30 -51.31 -2.05
C ARG A 206 57.98 -50.55 -2.31
N LEU A 207 57.08 -50.58 -1.32
CA LEU A 207 56.17 -49.46 -1.01
C LEU A 207 56.89 -48.40 -0.14
N PRO A 208 56.66 -47.09 -0.34
CA PRO A 208 57.02 -46.09 0.64
C PRO A 208 55.89 -45.88 1.65
N LEU A 209 56.09 -46.43 2.85
CA LEU A 209 55.59 -45.87 4.10
C LEU A 209 56.46 -44.66 4.44
N THR A 210 55.96 -43.45 4.21
CA THR A 210 56.53 -42.23 4.81
C THR A 210 55.40 -41.27 5.21
N MET A 211 55.01 -41.33 6.49
CA MET A 211 54.36 -40.21 7.18
C MET A 211 55.44 -39.14 7.39
N GLY A 212 55.72 -38.37 6.33
CA GLY A 212 56.61 -37.21 6.39
C GLY A 212 55.89 -36.03 7.04
N SER A 213 56.63 -35.23 7.80
CA SER A 213 56.18 -33.90 8.20
C SER A 213 55.73 -33.10 6.96
N PRO A 214 54.63 -32.31 7.03
CA PRO A 214 54.13 -31.56 5.88
C PRO A 214 55.24 -30.76 5.22
N THR A 215 55.35 -30.86 3.89
CA THR A 215 56.26 -30.05 3.09
C THR A 215 55.96 -28.57 3.30
N GLN A 216 56.94 -27.69 3.07
CA GLN A 216 56.77 -26.24 3.21
C GLN A 216 55.57 -25.72 2.40
N VAL A 217 55.35 -26.28 1.21
CA VAL A 217 54.23 -25.94 0.32
C VAL A 217 52.88 -26.41 0.89
N GLU A 218 52.82 -27.57 1.52
CA GLU A 218 51.61 -28.05 2.21
C GLU A 218 51.29 -27.20 3.44
N LYS A 219 52.31 -26.77 4.19
CA LYS A 219 52.13 -25.83 5.31
C LYS A 219 51.57 -24.49 4.83
N ALA A 220 52.11 -23.95 3.73
CA ALA A 220 51.62 -22.71 3.12
C ALA A 220 50.16 -22.82 2.64
N ALA A 221 49.78 -23.94 2.02
CA ALA A 221 48.41 -24.20 1.59
C ALA A 221 47.43 -24.29 2.78
N ILE A 222 47.83 -24.93 3.87
CA ILE A 222 47.04 -25.01 5.11
C ILE A 222 46.83 -23.61 5.71
N ILE A 223 47.90 -22.80 5.79
CA ILE A 223 47.84 -21.42 6.31
C ILE A 223 46.85 -20.56 5.49
N LEU A 224 46.91 -20.63 4.16
CA LEU A 224 46.00 -19.86 3.30
C LEU A 224 44.56 -20.39 3.36
N GLY A 225 44.36 -21.70 3.49
CA GLY A 225 43.03 -22.28 3.71
C GLY A 225 42.39 -21.85 5.04
N GLU A 226 43.22 -21.71 6.08
CA GLU A 226 42.78 -21.21 7.39
C GLU A 226 42.40 -19.74 7.34
N MET A 227 43.20 -18.90 6.66
CA MET A 227 42.86 -17.49 6.41
C MET A 227 41.48 -17.36 5.73
N CYS A 228 41.19 -18.14 4.70
CA CYS A 228 39.88 -18.11 4.04
C CYS A 228 38.73 -18.46 4.99
N THR A 229 38.97 -19.33 5.98
CA THR A 229 37.97 -19.68 6.99
C THR A 229 37.76 -18.51 7.96
N ARG A 230 38.84 -17.87 8.40
CA ARG A 230 38.76 -16.67 9.26
C ARG A 230 38.08 -15.50 8.57
N VAL A 231 38.33 -15.28 7.28
CA VAL A 231 37.61 -14.24 6.50
C VAL A 231 36.10 -14.45 6.60
N LEU A 232 35.61 -15.68 6.40
CA LEU A 232 34.19 -15.99 6.48
C LEU A 232 33.63 -15.83 7.90
N ALA A 233 34.40 -16.23 8.92
CA ALA A 233 34.03 -16.06 10.33
C ALA A 233 33.94 -14.58 10.73
N MET A 234 34.92 -13.77 10.36
CA MET A 234 34.92 -12.32 10.61
C MET A 234 33.76 -11.62 9.87
N MET A 235 33.47 -12.03 8.63
CA MET A 235 32.32 -11.52 7.89
C MET A 235 31.01 -11.87 8.59
N TYR A 236 30.88 -13.10 9.11
CA TYR A 236 29.70 -13.53 9.86
C TYR A 236 29.53 -12.69 11.14
N GLN A 237 30.58 -12.60 11.96
CA GLN A 237 30.58 -11.83 13.21
C GLN A 237 30.16 -10.37 13.01
N LYS A 238 30.54 -9.75 11.88
CA LYS A 238 30.16 -8.35 11.58
C LYS A 238 28.69 -8.18 11.21
N VAL A 239 28.03 -9.24 10.74
CA VAL A 239 26.60 -9.20 10.38
C VAL A 239 25.74 -9.69 11.56
N HIS A 240 26.20 -10.73 12.27
CA HIS A 240 25.53 -11.38 13.39
C HIS A 240 26.47 -11.44 14.62
N PRO A 241 26.70 -10.32 15.33
CA PRO A 241 27.59 -10.31 16.49
C PRO A 241 27.06 -11.14 17.66
N ASP A 242 25.74 -11.21 17.84
CA ASP A 242 25.10 -11.88 18.97
C ASP A 242 24.99 -13.41 18.79
N GLU A 243 25.09 -13.90 17.55
CA GLU A 243 24.99 -15.33 17.20
C GLU A 243 26.35 -15.95 16.82
N TYR A 244 27.44 -15.19 16.98
CA TYR A 244 28.78 -15.65 16.62
C TYR A 244 29.38 -16.58 17.69
N GLU A 245 29.64 -17.81 17.29
CA GLU A 245 30.43 -18.82 18.01
C GLU A 245 31.81 -19.03 17.37
N GLU A 246 32.88 -19.05 18.17
CA GLU A 246 34.28 -19.14 17.71
C GLU A 246 34.63 -20.50 17.08
N ASP A 247 33.98 -21.58 17.54
CA ASP A 247 34.26 -22.95 17.09
C ASP A 247 33.47 -23.37 15.84
N CYS A 248 32.61 -22.49 15.30
CA CYS A 248 31.77 -22.79 14.15
C CYS A 248 32.45 -22.49 12.81
N SER A 249 32.25 -23.39 11.82
CA SER A 249 32.68 -23.13 10.44
C SER A 249 31.59 -22.41 9.66
N TYR A 250 31.75 -21.09 9.52
CA TYR A 250 30.83 -20.28 8.73
C TYR A 250 31.05 -20.43 7.23
N THR A 251 29.95 -20.34 6.48
CA THR A 251 29.96 -20.23 5.02
C THR A 251 29.14 -19.03 4.59
N LEU A 252 29.34 -18.56 3.35
CA LEU A 252 28.51 -17.48 2.78
C LEU A 252 27.02 -17.84 2.78
N LYS A 253 26.71 -19.13 2.61
CA LYS A 253 25.35 -19.64 2.64
C LYS A 253 24.74 -19.48 4.04
N ASN A 254 25.51 -19.77 5.09
CA ASN A 254 25.06 -19.57 6.48
C ASN A 254 24.72 -18.09 6.71
N ILE A 255 25.59 -17.15 6.31
CA ILE A 255 25.32 -15.70 6.46
C ILE A 255 24.01 -15.32 5.76
N GLU A 256 23.79 -15.81 4.53
CA GLU A 256 22.59 -15.44 3.76
C GLU A 256 21.30 -16.10 4.28
N GLU A 257 21.38 -17.35 4.75
CA GLU A 257 20.25 -18.09 5.33
C GLU A 257 19.85 -17.52 6.70
N ASP A 258 20.83 -17.28 7.58
CA ASP A 258 20.57 -16.77 8.93
C ASP A 258 19.94 -15.37 8.89
N ILE A 259 20.33 -14.51 7.93
CA ILE A 259 19.65 -13.23 7.69
C ILE A 259 18.16 -13.43 7.35
N GLU A 260 17.82 -14.42 6.52
CA GLU A 260 16.42 -14.66 6.12
C GLU A 260 15.58 -15.35 7.20
N GLU A 261 16.22 -16.06 8.13
CA GLU A 261 15.56 -16.75 9.24
C GLU A 261 15.20 -15.81 10.41
N ILE A 262 15.78 -14.60 10.51
CA ILE A 262 15.44 -13.61 11.55
C ILE A 262 13.93 -13.29 11.54
N GLU A 263 13.19 -13.69 12.58
CA GLU A 263 11.74 -13.49 12.69
C GLU A 263 11.34 -12.00 12.69
N HIS A 264 12.09 -11.16 13.41
CA HIS A 264 11.78 -9.75 13.54
C HIS A 264 12.16 -8.96 12.28
N LYS A 265 11.14 -8.47 11.55
CA LYS A 265 11.32 -7.75 10.27
C LYS A 265 12.28 -6.55 10.35
N GLY A 266 12.32 -5.84 11.48
CA GLY A 266 13.24 -4.72 11.69
C GLY A 266 14.71 -5.17 11.77
N ALA A 267 14.98 -6.23 12.55
CA ALA A 267 16.33 -6.77 12.73
C ALA A 267 16.84 -7.44 11.44
N ARG A 268 15.94 -8.11 10.71
CA ARG A 268 16.22 -8.67 9.38
C ARG A 268 16.69 -7.59 8.40
N GLN A 269 16.02 -6.44 8.37
CA GLN A 269 16.38 -5.36 7.46
C GLN A 269 17.72 -4.71 7.84
N GLU A 270 18.00 -4.61 9.14
CA GLU A 270 19.29 -4.14 9.66
C GLU A 270 20.43 -5.09 9.29
N ALA A 271 20.26 -6.40 9.45
CA ALA A 271 21.25 -7.41 9.06
C ALA A 271 21.50 -7.40 7.54
N LYS A 272 20.44 -7.26 6.71
CA LYS A 272 20.57 -7.07 5.25
C LYS A 272 21.38 -5.83 4.90
N TYR A 273 21.13 -4.72 5.61
CA TYR A 273 21.88 -3.49 5.42
C TYR A 273 23.35 -3.65 5.79
N LYS A 274 23.65 -4.21 6.97
CA LYS A 274 25.02 -4.51 7.42
C LYS A 274 25.75 -5.40 6.41
N TRP A 275 25.08 -6.41 5.87
CA TRP A 275 25.65 -7.33 4.88
C TRP A 275 26.02 -6.65 3.55
N GLU A 276 25.12 -5.84 2.98
CA GLU A 276 25.42 -5.13 1.73
C GLU A 276 26.42 -3.97 1.94
N GLU A 277 26.39 -3.30 3.09
CA GLU A 277 27.38 -2.29 3.46
C GLU A 277 28.79 -2.91 3.61
N LEU A 278 28.88 -4.07 4.28
CA LEU A 278 30.13 -4.81 4.44
C LEU A 278 30.69 -5.25 3.07
N LYS A 279 29.84 -5.80 2.19
CA LYS A 279 30.26 -6.14 0.82
C LYS A 279 30.80 -4.91 0.06
N LYS A 280 30.17 -3.76 0.23
CA LYS A 280 30.62 -2.51 -0.42
C LYS A 280 31.98 -2.06 0.12
N LYS A 281 32.18 -2.08 1.44
CA LYS A 281 33.45 -1.71 2.10
C LYS A 281 34.61 -2.61 1.67
N LEU A 282 34.34 -3.91 1.50
CA LEU A 282 35.33 -4.90 1.08
C LEU A 282 35.53 -4.99 -0.44
N ASN A 283 34.84 -4.15 -1.22
CA ASN A 283 34.79 -4.25 -2.68
C ASN A 283 34.46 -5.69 -3.16
N TRP A 284 33.51 -6.33 -2.47
CA TRP A 284 33.23 -7.75 -2.61
C TRP A 284 32.57 -8.10 -3.95
N ASN A 285 33.22 -8.95 -4.74
CA ASN A 285 32.71 -9.44 -6.00
C ASN A 285 31.92 -10.74 -5.80
N LYS A 286 30.60 -10.64 -5.96
CA LYS A 286 29.61 -11.73 -5.78
C LYS A 286 29.93 -13.01 -6.58
N SER A 287 30.64 -12.92 -7.69
CA SER A 287 30.96 -14.06 -8.56
C SER A 287 32.38 -14.59 -8.39
N LEU A 288 33.34 -13.71 -8.08
CA LEU A 288 34.77 -13.99 -8.11
C LEU A 288 35.28 -14.48 -6.75
N HIS A 289 35.04 -13.72 -5.68
CA HIS A 289 35.61 -14.01 -4.35
C HIS A 289 35.14 -15.34 -3.75
N PRO A 290 33.86 -15.76 -3.87
CA PRO A 290 33.43 -17.08 -3.39
C PRO A 290 34.17 -18.24 -4.08
N ARG A 291 34.50 -18.10 -5.36
CA ARG A 291 35.22 -19.13 -6.12
C ARG A 291 36.69 -19.20 -5.73
N ILE A 292 37.32 -18.06 -5.46
CA ILE A 292 38.69 -17.99 -4.95
C ILE A 292 38.77 -18.64 -3.57
N LEU A 293 37.89 -18.26 -2.64
CA LEU A 293 37.84 -18.85 -1.29
C LEU A 293 37.66 -20.36 -1.34
N LYS A 294 36.74 -20.86 -2.18
CA LYS A 294 36.51 -22.30 -2.35
C LYS A 294 37.74 -23.02 -2.93
N ALA A 295 38.44 -22.41 -3.87
CA ALA A 295 39.63 -22.99 -4.49
C ALA A 295 40.81 -23.09 -3.52
N ILE A 296 41.05 -22.07 -2.71
CA ILE A 296 42.13 -22.04 -1.70
C ILE A 296 41.79 -23.01 -0.55
N ARG A 297 40.55 -23.00 -0.05
CA ARG A 297 40.12 -23.84 1.08
C ARG A 297 40.15 -25.34 0.78
N LYS A 298 40.09 -25.76 -0.49
CA LYS A 298 40.11 -27.18 -0.90
C LYS A 298 41.41 -27.90 -0.48
N GLU A 299 42.49 -27.16 -0.29
CA GLU A 299 43.81 -27.71 0.05
C GLU A 299 44.06 -27.79 1.56
N ARG A 300 43.07 -27.42 2.39
CA ARG A 300 43.13 -27.54 3.85
C ARG A 300 43.09 -29.01 4.25
N ASN A 301 44.02 -29.42 5.12
CA ASN A 301 43.92 -30.67 5.86
C ASN A 301 43.18 -30.41 7.19
N ILE A 302 42.27 -31.30 7.59
CA ILE A 302 41.32 -31.10 8.71
C ILE A 302 42.04 -31.08 10.08
N VAL A 303 43.31 -31.51 10.15
CA VAL A 303 44.00 -31.84 11.40
C VAL A 303 45.02 -30.77 11.85
N ALA A 304 45.34 -29.76 11.03
CA ALA A 304 46.32 -28.73 11.39
C ALA A 304 45.76 -27.31 11.19
N HIS A 305 45.57 -26.55 12.28
CA HIS A 305 45.12 -25.16 12.25
C HIS A 305 46.14 -24.29 12.98
N PRO A 306 46.87 -23.38 12.29
CA PRO A 306 47.75 -22.44 12.94
C PRO A 306 46.94 -21.44 13.78
N SER A 307 47.22 -21.37 15.09
CA SER A 307 46.48 -20.54 16.05
C SER A 307 46.66 -19.03 15.84
N SER A 308 47.80 -18.59 15.29
CA SER A 308 48.10 -17.17 15.04
C SER A 308 48.41 -16.90 13.57
N LEU A 309 47.51 -16.22 12.86
CA LEU A 309 47.75 -15.71 11.51
C LEU A 309 48.25 -14.27 11.56
N THR A 310 49.33 -13.97 10.84
CA THR A 310 49.85 -12.61 10.65
C THR A 310 49.99 -12.31 9.17
N LYS A 311 49.85 -11.03 8.79
CA LYS A 311 49.99 -10.60 7.38
C LYS A 311 51.32 -11.03 6.76
N GLY A 312 52.42 -10.93 7.52
CA GLY A 312 53.74 -11.36 7.08
C GLY A 312 53.83 -12.88 6.82
N LEU A 313 53.14 -13.71 7.61
CA LEU A 313 53.09 -15.15 7.40
C LEU A 313 52.26 -15.52 6.16
N LEU A 314 51.16 -14.80 5.92
CA LEU A 314 50.32 -15.01 4.74
C LEU A 314 51.08 -14.67 3.45
N LEU A 315 51.78 -13.54 3.41
CA LEU A 315 52.57 -13.13 2.24
C LEU A 315 53.68 -14.13 1.92
N ARG A 316 54.43 -14.59 2.93
CA ARG A 316 55.44 -15.66 2.74
C ARG A 316 54.83 -16.96 2.22
N SER A 317 53.65 -17.33 2.73
CA SER A 317 52.95 -18.54 2.27
C SER A 317 52.52 -18.44 0.80
N VAL A 318 52.14 -17.25 0.34
CA VAL A 318 51.85 -17.00 -1.08
C VAL A 318 53.13 -17.10 -1.93
N GLU A 319 54.25 -16.57 -1.45
CA GLU A 319 55.55 -16.67 -2.12
C GLU A 319 56.00 -18.14 -2.25
N ASP A 320 55.93 -18.91 -1.16
CA ASP A 320 56.25 -20.35 -1.15
C ASP A 320 55.39 -21.14 -2.15
N MET A 321 54.10 -20.82 -2.25
CA MET A 321 53.21 -21.45 -3.24
C MET A 321 53.45 -20.99 -4.68
N LYS A 322 53.94 -19.75 -4.87
CA LYS A 322 54.30 -19.20 -6.18
C LYS A 322 55.56 -19.87 -6.70
N GLU A 323 56.60 -19.98 -5.88
CA GLU A 323 57.87 -20.62 -6.23
C GLU A 323 57.67 -22.11 -6.57
N ALA A 324 56.77 -22.79 -5.87
CA ALA A 324 56.39 -24.17 -6.15
C ALA A 324 55.50 -24.36 -7.40
N GLY A 325 55.16 -23.28 -8.12
CA GLY A 325 54.30 -23.32 -9.32
C GLY A 325 52.87 -23.77 -9.03
N LYS A 326 52.41 -23.68 -7.77
CA LYS A 326 51.09 -24.15 -7.33
C LYS A 326 50.01 -23.07 -7.39
N LEU A 327 50.35 -21.81 -7.69
CA LEU A 327 49.38 -20.73 -7.88
C LEU A 327 48.97 -20.62 -9.36
N GLY A 328 47.73 -21.03 -9.66
CA GLY A 328 47.18 -20.99 -11.01
C GLY A 328 45.64 -20.93 -11.01
N GLY A 329 45.05 -20.46 -12.11
CA GLY A 329 43.60 -20.40 -12.28
C GLY A 329 42.89 -19.56 -11.19
N TRP A 330 42.00 -20.19 -10.42
CA TRP A 330 41.24 -19.54 -9.34
C TRP A 330 42.06 -19.18 -8.11
N LYS A 331 43.30 -19.67 -7.99
CA LYS A 331 44.26 -19.35 -6.93
C LYS A 331 45.51 -18.65 -7.48
N SER A 332 45.37 -17.75 -8.45
CA SER A 332 46.49 -16.97 -8.96
C SER A 332 47.04 -16.01 -7.88
N PHE A 333 48.32 -15.66 -7.97
CA PHE A 333 49.01 -14.77 -7.02
C PHE A 333 48.23 -13.47 -6.73
N SER A 334 47.74 -12.80 -7.77
CA SER A 334 46.95 -11.57 -7.64
C SER A 334 45.64 -11.79 -6.88
N ARG A 335 44.95 -12.91 -7.13
CA ARG A 335 43.66 -13.25 -6.48
C ARG A 335 43.84 -13.62 -5.01
N VAL A 336 44.92 -14.33 -4.66
CA VAL A 336 45.19 -14.67 -3.26
C VAL A 336 45.56 -13.42 -2.45
N ASN A 337 46.36 -12.51 -3.01
CA ASN A 337 46.66 -11.23 -2.37
C ASN A 337 45.44 -10.34 -2.19
N GLU A 338 44.47 -10.38 -3.12
CA GLU A 338 43.19 -9.70 -2.96
C GLU A 338 42.43 -10.20 -1.73
N ILE A 339 42.43 -11.52 -1.47
CA ILE A 339 41.83 -12.09 -0.25
C ILE A 339 42.61 -11.72 1.01
N ILE A 340 43.95 -11.65 0.95
CA ILE A 340 44.76 -11.19 2.09
C ILE A 340 44.43 -9.73 2.45
N ASN A 341 44.20 -8.88 1.45
CA ASN A 341 43.78 -7.50 1.70
C ASN A 341 42.38 -7.44 2.33
N ILE A 342 41.44 -8.28 1.88
CA ILE A 342 40.11 -8.38 2.51
C ILE A 342 40.24 -8.84 3.96
N TRP A 343 41.09 -9.84 4.23
CA TRP A 343 41.36 -10.32 5.60
C TRP A 343 41.93 -9.23 6.50
N ASP A 344 42.91 -8.48 6.00
CA ASP A 344 43.55 -7.38 6.74
C ASP A 344 42.57 -6.23 7.02
N LEU A 345 41.74 -5.86 6.03
CA LEU A 345 40.70 -4.85 6.19
C LEU A 345 39.65 -5.27 7.23
N LEU A 346 39.20 -6.53 7.18
CA LEU A 346 38.25 -7.06 8.17
C LEU A 346 38.77 -6.99 9.60
N GLY A 347 40.06 -7.27 9.81
CA GLY A 347 40.71 -7.18 11.12
C GLY A 347 40.89 -5.76 11.64
N GLN A 348 40.80 -4.75 10.78
CA GLN A 348 40.92 -3.33 11.13
C GLN A 348 39.56 -2.65 11.35
N MET A 349 38.46 -3.30 10.95
CA MET A 349 37.11 -2.77 11.15
C MET A 349 36.68 -3.08 12.59
N GLU A 350 36.38 -2.04 13.39
CA GLU A 350 35.76 -2.18 14.72
C GLU A 350 34.30 -2.63 14.66
#